data_AF-A0AAW8LVF4-F1
#
_entry.id   AF-A0AAW8LVF4-F1
#
_cell.length_a   1.000
_cell.length_b   1.000
_cell.length_c   1.000
_cell.angle_alpha   90.00
_cell.angle_beta   90.00
_cell.angle_gamma   90.00
#
_symmetry.space_group_name_H-M   'P 1'
#
loop_
_entity.id
_entity.type
_entity.pdbx_description
1 polymer ?
#
loop_
_entity_poly.entity_id
_entity_poly.type
_entity_poly.pdbx_seq_one_letter_code
_entity_poly.pdbx_strand_id
1 'polypeptide(L)'
;MFQDAWFHRIKSAQRDLIKLVGGIERAAEISSISKSHIGRMNNAADPELMPLSAVHALEDDCGVPVVTSAMAELSGRRLSDPDLDRQADICVQQAKAALIAKVGELMSSSAAASSDGFFSVAESRQMDRISNEIEQATAKFRQALAVVAARGGEMVGLRVIKGGEQ
;
A
#
# COMPACT_ATOMS: atom_id res chain seq x y z
N MET A 1 -33.16 -6.90 -15.45
CA MET A 1 -32.97 -7.13 -14.00
C MET A 1 -31.51 -7.58 -13.81
N PHE A 2 -30.58 -6.62 -13.79
CA PHE A 2 -29.16 -6.82 -13.46
C PHE A 2 -28.80 -5.90 -12.28
N GLN A 3 -29.73 -5.81 -11.33
CA GLN A 3 -29.65 -4.89 -10.19
C GLN A 3 -29.03 -5.63 -8.99
N ASP A 4 -27.97 -6.38 -9.28
CA ASP A 4 -27.28 -7.20 -8.29
C ASP A 4 -26.27 -6.33 -7.53
N ALA A 5 -26.12 -6.58 -6.22
CA ALA A 5 -25.15 -5.88 -5.37
C ALA A 5 -23.72 -5.91 -5.96
N TRP A 6 -23.39 -6.98 -6.70
CA TRP A 6 -22.16 -7.12 -7.47
C TRP A 6 -22.00 -5.97 -8.49
N PHE A 7 -23.00 -5.75 -9.34
CA PHE A 7 -22.93 -4.75 -10.42
C PHE A 7 -22.72 -3.34 -9.84
N HIS A 8 -23.48 -2.99 -8.80
CA HIS A 8 -23.36 -1.69 -8.14
C HIS A 8 -22.00 -1.50 -7.46
N ARG A 9 -21.45 -2.53 -6.83
CA ARG A 9 -20.12 -2.50 -6.20
C ARG A 9 -19.01 -2.31 -7.24
N ILE A 10 -19.08 -3.02 -8.36
CA ILE A 10 -18.11 -2.90 -9.46
C ILE A 10 -18.21 -1.53 -10.14
N LYS A 11 -19.42 -1.06 -10.47
CA LYS A 11 -19.61 0.30 -11.02
C LYS A 11 -19.10 1.38 -10.08
N SER A 12 -19.27 1.22 -8.76
CA SER A 12 -18.68 2.16 -7.80
C SER A 12 -17.16 2.18 -7.88
N ALA A 13 -16.53 1.00 -7.85
CA ALA A 13 -15.08 0.86 -7.94
C ALA A 13 -14.53 1.48 -9.24
N GLN A 14 -15.21 1.29 -10.37
CA GLN A 14 -14.82 1.90 -11.64
C GLN A 14 -14.85 3.43 -11.61
N ARG A 15 -15.88 4.03 -11.00
CA ARG A 15 -15.97 5.50 -10.86
C ARG A 15 -14.85 6.04 -9.98
N ASP A 16 -14.55 5.32 -8.90
CA ASP A 16 -13.48 5.71 -7.98
C ASP A 16 -12.12 5.57 -8.66
N LEU A 17 -11.90 4.50 -9.44
CA LEU A 17 -10.71 4.32 -10.27
C LEU A 17 -10.55 5.45 -11.31
N ILE A 18 -11.62 5.82 -12.03
CA ILE A 18 -11.59 6.93 -13.00
C ILE A 18 -11.25 8.25 -12.30
N LYS A 19 -11.78 8.51 -11.09
CA LYS A 19 -11.41 9.71 -10.33
C LYS A 19 -9.94 9.67 -9.90
N LEU A 20 -9.47 8.52 -9.43
CA LEU A 20 -8.12 8.35 -8.90
C LEU A 20 -7.04 8.59 -9.96
N VAL A 21 -7.26 8.15 -11.19
CA VAL A 21 -6.35 8.39 -12.32
C VAL A 21 -6.46 9.80 -12.90
N GLY A 22 -7.29 10.70 -12.34
CA GLY A 22 -7.40 12.09 -12.82
C GLY A 22 -8.58 12.39 -13.74
N GLY A 23 -9.58 11.51 -13.80
CA GLY A 23 -10.85 11.75 -14.47
C GLY A 23 -10.97 11.12 -15.86
N ILE A 24 -12.09 11.42 -16.55
CA ILE A 24 -12.49 10.78 -17.81
C ILE A 24 -11.44 10.98 -18.91
N GLU A 25 -10.84 12.17 -19.01
CA GLU A 25 -9.87 12.47 -20.07
C GLU A 25 -8.58 11.66 -19.91
N ARG A 26 -8.01 11.68 -18.70
CA ARG A 26 -6.79 10.93 -18.39
C ARG A 26 -7.01 9.42 -18.47
N ALA A 27 -8.17 8.93 -18.01
CA ALA A 27 -8.53 7.52 -18.15
C ALA A 27 -8.66 7.08 -19.61
N ALA A 28 -9.17 7.94 -20.50
CA ALA A 28 -9.25 7.67 -21.93
C ALA A 28 -7.86 7.58 -22.58
N GLU A 29 -6.93 8.45 -22.17
CA GLU A 29 -5.54 8.42 -22.64
C GLU A 29 -4.82 7.12 -22.24
N ILE A 30 -4.89 6.74 -20.97
CA ILE A 30 -4.19 5.55 -20.45
C ILE A 30 -4.74 4.27 -21.08
N SER A 31 -6.07 4.15 -21.19
CA SER A 31 -6.72 2.92 -21.67
C SER A 31 -6.87 2.83 -23.18
N SER A 32 -6.57 3.90 -23.93
CA SER A 32 -6.85 4.02 -25.37
C SER A 32 -8.35 3.81 -25.72
N ILE A 33 -9.25 4.06 -24.77
CA ILE A 33 -10.71 4.03 -24.97
C ILE A 33 -11.21 5.46 -25.14
N SER A 34 -12.20 5.68 -26.00
CA SER A 34 -12.72 7.03 -26.22
C SER A 34 -13.38 7.63 -24.97
N LYS A 35 -13.30 8.96 -24.82
CA LYS A 35 -13.91 9.71 -23.70
C LYS A 35 -15.40 9.40 -23.51
N SER A 36 -16.13 9.15 -24.61
CA SER A 36 -17.55 8.81 -24.57
C SER A 36 -17.81 7.45 -23.92
N HIS A 37 -16.99 6.43 -24.24
CA HIS A 37 -17.09 5.11 -23.61
C HIS A 37 -16.70 5.17 -22.12
N ILE A 38 -15.61 5.87 -21.78
CA ILE A 38 -15.24 6.10 -20.37
C ILE A 38 -16.35 6.85 -19.62
N GLY A 39 -17.01 7.81 -20.26
CA GLY A 39 -18.15 8.52 -19.69
C GLY A 39 -19.34 7.61 -19.36
N ARG A 40 -19.66 6.65 -20.24
CA ARG A 40 -20.70 5.64 -19.97
C ARG A 40 -20.29 4.68 -18.85
N MET A 41 -19.03 4.25 -18.84
CA MET A 41 -18.47 3.45 -17.74
C MET A 41 -18.52 4.19 -16.38
N ASN A 42 -18.34 5.52 -16.39
CA ASN A 42 -18.46 6.38 -15.21
C ASN A 42 -19.92 6.64 -14.78
N ASN A 43 -20.89 6.53 -15.69
CA ASN A 43 -22.30 6.73 -15.36
C ASN A 43 -22.85 5.53 -14.55
N ALA A 44 -23.39 5.79 -13.36
CA ALA A 44 -23.94 4.75 -12.48
C ALA A 44 -25.19 4.05 -13.05
N ALA A 45 -25.96 4.73 -13.90
CA ALA A 45 -27.18 4.20 -14.50
C ALA A 45 -26.92 3.44 -15.81
N ASP A 46 -25.72 3.61 -16.40
CA ASP A 46 -25.35 2.96 -17.64
C ASP A 46 -24.79 1.55 -17.36
N PRO A 47 -25.27 0.51 -18.05
CA PRO A 47 -24.82 -0.87 -17.84
C PRO A 47 -23.38 -1.14 -18.29
N GLU A 48 -22.72 -0.22 -19.02
CA GLU A 48 -21.37 -0.45 -19.54
C GLU A 48 -20.34 -0.59 -18.41
N LEU A 49 -19.70 -1.76 -18.38
CA LEU A 49 -18.59 -2.10 -17.50
C LEU A 49 -17.27 -1.86 -18.21
N MET A 50 -16.24 -1.50 -17.44
CA MET A 50 -14.90 -1.27 -17.95
C MET A 50 -14.24 -2.60 -18.31
N PRO A 51 -13.63 -2.73 -19.51
CA PRO A 51 -12.86 -3.91 -19.86
C PRO A 51 -11.72 -4.16 -18.87
N LEU A 52 -11.40 -5.43 -18.61
CA LEU A 52 -10.31 -5.78 -17.68
C LEU A 52 -8.95 -5.22 -18.10
N SER A 53 -8.69 -5.08 -19.40
CA SER A 53 -7.47 -4.43 -19.89
C SER A 53 -7.37 -2.97 -19.47
N ALA A 54 -8.48 -2.24 -19.49
CA ALA A 54 -8.53 -0.86 -19.03
C ALA A 54 -8.42 -0.79 -17.50
N VAL A 55 -9.11 -1.68 -16.77
CA VAL A 55 -8.94 -1.76 -15.31
C VAL A 55 -7.47 -1.95 -14.95
N HIS A 56 -6.80 -2.92 -15.56
CA HIS A 56 -5.39 -3.19 -15.29
C HIS A 56 -4.50 -1.99 -15.59
N ALA A 57 -4.64 -1.37 -16.76
CA ALA A 57 -3.82 -0.20 -17.13
C ALA A 57 -4.03 0.99 -16.18
N LEU A 58 -5.27 1.24 -15.75
CA LEU A 58 -5.57 2.32 -14.81
C LEU A 58 -5.07 2.03 -13.38
N GLU A 59 -5.23 0.80 -12.90
CA GLU A 59 -4.74 0.38 -11.59
C GLU A 59 -3.20 0.39 -11.52
N ASP A 60 -2.52 0.05 -12.62
CA ASP A 60 -1.06 0.14 -12.75
C ASP A 60 -0.57 1.60 -12.73
N ASP A 61 -1.24 2.51 -13.46
CA ASP A 61 -0.89 3.94 -13.51
C ASP A 61 -1.02 4.61 -12.11
N CYS A 62 -2.04 4.26 -11.33
CA CYS A 62 -2.24 4.83 -9.99
C CYS A 62 -1.63 4.00 -8.84
N GLY A 63 -1.19 2.77 -9.09
CA GLY A 63 -0.67 1.86 -8.07
C GLY A 63 -1.70 1.39 -7.04
N VAL A 64 -3.00 1.47 -7.33
CA VAL A 64 -4.09 1.09 -6.39
C VAL A 64 -5.06 0.11 -7.05
N PRO A 65 -5.20 -1.14 -6.54
CA PRO A 65 -6.06 -2.17 -7.14
C PRO A 65 -7.54 -2.00 -6.75
N VAL A 66 -8.18 -0.88 -7.11
CA VAL A 66 -9.53 -0.50 -6.66
C VAL A 66 -10.63 -1.48 -7.09
N VAL A 67 -10.70 -1.81 -8.38
CA VAL A 67 -11.69 -2.73 -8.96
C VAL A 67 -11.29 -4.18 -8.65
N THR A 68 -10.01 -4.50 -8.70
CA THR A 68 -9.51 -5.83 -8.34
C THR A 68 -9.83 -6.17 -6.88
N SER A 69 -9.70 -5.21 -5.96
CA SER A 69 -10.11 -5.38 -4.55
C SER A 69 -11.62 -5.61 -4.43
N ALA A 70 -12.42 -4.87 -5.18
CA ALA A 70 -13.87 -5.05 -5.21
C ALA A 70 -14.27 -6.46 -5.67
N MET A 71 -13.59 -6.99 -6.70
CA MET A 71 -13.82 -8.35 -7.19
C MET A 71 -13.44 -9.41 -6.14
N ALA A 72 -12.32 -9.21 -5.43
CA ALA A 72 -11.91 -10.10 -4.35
C ALA A 72 -12.94 -10.11 -3.20
N GLU A 73 -13.37 -8.94 -2.74
CA GLU A 73 -14.37 -8.78 -1.68
C GLU A 73 -15.69 -9.48 -2.01
N LEU A 74 -16.19 -9.29 -3.24
CA LEU A 74 -17.42 -9.93 -3.72
C LEU A 74 -17.30 -11.46 -3.78
N SER A 75 -16.08 -11.98 -3.88
CA SER A 75 -15.76 -13.41 -3.84
C SER A 75 -15.50 -13.93 -2.42
N GLY A 76 -15.67 -13.10 -1.39
CA GLY A 76 -15.35 -13.44 0.01
C GLY A 76 -13.85 -13.60 0.26
N ARG A 77 -13.00 -13.05 -0.63
CA ARG A 77 -11.54 -13.10 -0.53
C ARG A 77 -10.99 -11.72 -0.19
N ARG A 78 -9.76 -11.68 0.28
CA ARG A 78 -8.99 -10.44 0.44
C ARG A 78 -7.77 -10.53 -0.46
N LEU A 79 -7.43 -9.43 -1.11
CA LEU A 79 -6.12 -9.34 -1.76
C LEU A 79 -5.07 -9.26 -0.66
N SER A 80 -4.09 -10.15 -0.74
CA SER A 80 -2.83 -9.98 -0.05
C SER A 80 -1.77 -9.68 -1.09
N ASP A 81 -0.84 -8.81 -0.74
CA ASP A 81 0.34 -8.57 -1.55
C ASP A 81 1.35 -9.68 -1.19
N PRO A 82 1.78 -10.52 -2.13
CA PRO A 82 2.75 -11.58 -1.87
C PRO A 82 4.08 -11.06 -1.30
N ASP A 83 4.47 -9.82 -1.62
CA ASP A 83 5.64 -9.19 -1.03
C ASP A 83 5.36 -8.68 0.38
N LEU A 84 4.13 -8.27 0.70
CA LEU A 84 3.71 -8.00 2.09
C LEU A 84 3.52 -9.29 2.90
N ASP A 85 3.07 -10.39 2.30
CA ASP A 85 2.91 -11.70 2.97
C ASP A 85 4.27 -12.36 3.21
N ARG A 86 5.22 -12.23 2.26
CA ARG A 86 6.62 -12.64 2.45
C ARG A 86 7.34 -11.72 3.45
N GLN A 87 6.94 -10.45 3.53
CA GLN A 87 7.33 -9.54 4.62
C GLN A 87 6.50 -9.74 5.91
N ALA A 88 5.38 -10.47 5.89
CA ALA A 88 4.58 -10.77 7.09
C ALA A 88 5.19 -11.89 7.93
N ASP A 89 6.22 -12.58 7.40
CA ASP A 89 7.13 -13.40 8.18
C ASP A 89 8.22 -12.57 8.90
N ILE A 90 8.21 -11.25 8.75
CA ILE A 90 9.01 -10.35 9.59
C ILE A 90 8.40 -10.38 10.99
N CYS A 91 9.06 -11.07 11.90
CA CYS A 91 8.78 -11.02 13.33
C CYS A 91 8.67 -9.54 13.76
N VAL A 92 7.62 -9.17 14.50
CA VAL A 92 7.40 -7.82 15.04
C VAL A 92 8.65 -7.25 15.72
N GLN A 93 9.44 -8.11 16.38
CA GLN A 93 10.68 -7.73 17.03
C GLN A 93 11.77 -7.29 16.05
N GLN A 94 11.85 -7.90 14.88
CA GLN A 94 12.79 -7.49 13.83
C GLN A 94 12.40 -6.14 13.23
N ALA A 95 11.10 -5.92 12.95
CA ALA A 95 10.60 -4.63 12.48
C ALA A 95 10.82 -3.52 13.53
N LYS A 96 10.57 -3.83 14.81
CA LYS A 96 10.85 -2.93 15.94
C LYS A 96 12.34 -2.59 16.04
N ALA A 97 13.22 -3.59 15.97
CA ALA A 97 14.66 -3.40 16.07
C ALA A 97 15.18 -2.50 14.94
N ALA A 98 14.72 -2.73 13.71
CA ALA A 98 15.07 -1.91 12.55
C ALA A 98 14.62 -0.45 12.72
N LEU A 99 13.39 -0.22 13.19
CA LEU A 99 12.88 1.12 13.48
C LEU A 99 13.72 1.83 14.56
N ILE A 100 14.00 1.16 15.68
CA ILE A 100 14.80 1.73 16.78
C ILE A 100 16.22 2.07 16.31
N ALA A 101 16.84 1.21 15.49
CA ALA A 101 18.18 1.48 14.95
C ALA A 101 18.20 2.78 14.14
N LYS A 102 17.19 3.02 13.29
CA LYS A 102 17.09 4.22 12.46
C LYS A 102 16.79 5.48 13.26
N VAL A 103 15.94 5.37 14.29
CA VAL A 103 15.72 6.47 15.24
C VAL A 103 17.03 6.81 15.97
N GLY A 104 17.79 5.80 16.41
CA GLY A 104 19.10 6.00 17.04
C GLY A 104 20.10 6.70 16.11
N GLU A 105 20.14 6.31 14.84
CA GLU A 105 20.96 6.95 13.80
C GLU A 105 20.60 8.44 13.63
N LEU A 106 19.30 8.76 13.56
CA LEU A 106 18.84 10.16 13.48
C LEU A 106 19.25 10.96 14.71
N MET A 107 19.07 10.41 15.92
CA MET A 107 19.44 11.10 17.16
C MET A 107 20.95 11.35 17.23
N SER A 108 21.77 10.37 16.83
CA SER A 108 23.23 10.54 16.77
C SER A 108 23.63 11.60 15.74
N SER A 109 23.01 11.59 14.55
CA SER A 109 23.26 12.58 13.50
C SER A 109 22.85 13.98 13.94
N SER A 110 21.70 14.11 14.61
CA SER A 110 21.21 15.39 15.14
C SER A 110 22.11 15.93 16.24
N ALA A 111 22.60 15.08 17.15
CA ALA A 111 23.49 15.50 18.21
C ALA A 111 24.81 16.05 17.65
N ALA A 112 25.40 15.36 16.67
CA ALA A 112 26.61 15.81 15.98
C ALA A 112 26.39 17.16 15.26
N ALA A 113 25.30 17.29 14.49
CA ALA A 113 24.99 18.50 13.72
C ALA A 113 24.57 19.69 14.59
N SER A 114 24.13 19.46 15.83
CA SER A 114 23.80 20.53 16.78
C SER A 114 25.00 21.03 17.57
N SER A 115 26.16 20.38 17.46
CA SER A 115 27.32 20.62 18.34
C SER A 115 27.97 21.99 18.15
N ASP A 116 27.87 22.57 16.95
CA ASP A 116 28.32 23.92 16.61
C ASP A 116 27.17 24.94 16.59
N GLY A 117 25.95 24.51 16.93
CA GLY A 117 24.74 25.33 16.93
C GLY A 117 24.21 25.68 15.54
N PHE A 118 24.71 25.06 14.46
CA PHE A 118 24.33 25.39 13.09
C PHE A 118 24.09 24.14 12.23
N PHE A 119 22.84 23.92 11.79
CA PHE A 119 22.55 22.88 10.81
C PHE A 119 22.94 23.33 9.40
N SER A 120 23.97 22.70 8.83
CA SER A 120 24.32 22.90 7.43
C SER A 120 23.27 22.29 6.48
N VAL A 121 23.31 22.70 5.22
CA VAL A 121 22.47 22.10 4.15
C VAL A 121 22.77 20.61 3.98
N ALA A 122 24.03 20.20 4.15
CA ALA A 122 24.44 18.81 4.03
C ALA A 122 23.86 17.94 5.16
N GLU A 123 23.93 18.43 6.40
CA GLU A 123 23.38 17.74 7.58
C GLU A 123 21.86 17.66 7.51
N SER A 124 21.21 18.75 7.10
CA SER A 124 19.75 18.79 6.91
C SER A 124 19.30 17.74 5.88
N ARG A 125 19.99 17.64 4.74
CA ARG A 125 19.71 16.61 3.72
C ARG A 125 20.03 15.19 4.18
N GLN A 126 21.00 15.02 5.08
CA GLN A 126 21.30 13.72 5.67
C GLN A 126 20.21 13.29 6.66
N MET A 127 19.79 14.19 7.54
CA MET A 127 18.72 13.94 8.51
C MET A 127 17.38 13.70 7.83
N ASP A 128 17.07 14.42 6.74
CA ASP A 128 15.88 14.20 5.92
C ASP A 128 15.86 12.79 5.31
N ARG A 129 16.99 12.32 4.75
CA ARG A 129 17.11 10.95 4.24
C ARG A 129 16.89 9.90 5.34
N ILE A 130 17.50 10.06 6.51
CA ILE A 130 17.30 9.14 7.64
C ILE A 130 15.84 9.18 8.12
N SER A 131 15.20 10.36 8.11
CA SER A 131 13.79 10.52 8.48
C SER A 131 12.86 9.78 7.51
N ASN A 132 13.11 9.85 6.20
CA ASN A 132 12.38 9.07 5.20
C ASN A 132 12.56 7.55 5.43
N GLU A 133 13.76 7.10 5.81
CA GLU A 133 13.99 5.69 6.17
C GLU A 133 13.23 5.27 7.44
N ILE A 134 13.07 6.18 8.41
CA ILE A 134 12.24 5.96 9.61
C ILE A 134 10.76 5.84 9.24
N GLU A 135 10.26 6.64 8.30
CA GLU A 135 8.87 6.53 7.84
C GLU A 135 8.59 5.16 7.21
N GLN A 136 9.51 4.68 6.38
CA GLN A 136 9.44 3.34 5.78
C GLN A 136 9.52 2.24 6.85
N ALA A 137 10.44 2.35 7.82
CA ALA A 137 10.56 1.40 8.92
C ALA A 137 9.30 1.40 9.82
N THR A 138 8.70 2.56 10.04
CA THR A 138 7.45 2.73 10.79
C THR A 138 6.28 2.07 10.06
N ALA A 139 6.19 2.24 8.73
CA ALA A 139 5.19 1.57 7.93
C ALA A 139 5.29 0.04 8.06
N LYS A 140 6.51 -0.51 7.96
CA LYS A 140 6.79 -1.95 8.15
C LYS A 140 6.43 -2.43 9.55
N PHE A 141 6.75 -1.65 10.59
CA PHE A 141 6.37 -2.00 11.96
C PHE A 141 4.85 -1.99 12.18
N ARG A 142 4.12 -1.01 11.62
CA ARG A 142 2.65 -0.99 11.66
C ARG A 142 2.04 -2.18 10.93
N GLN A 143 2.60 -2.58 9.79
CA GLN A 143 2.17 -3.77 9.05
C GLN A 143 2.37 -5.04 9.90
N ALA A 144 3.54 -5.21 10.51
CA ALA A 144 3.81 -6.34 11.39
C ALA A 144 2.85 -6.40 12.59
N LEU A 145 2.53 -5.26 13.21
CA LEU A 145 1.53 -5.18 14.28
C LEU A 145 0.11 -5.54 13.80
N ALA A 146 -0.27 -5.13 12.59
CA ALA A 146 -1.57 -5.47 12.01
C ALA A 146 -1.71 -6.99 11.78
N VAL A 147 -0.62 -7.65 11.35
CA VAL A 147 -0.57 -9.12 11.20
C VAL A 147 -0.76 -9.81 12.55
N VAL A 148 -0.08 -9.36 13.60
CA VAL A 148 -0.24 -9.91 14.96
C VAL A 148 -1.65 -9.70 15.49
N ALA A 149 -2.24 -8.52 15.29
CA ALA A 149 -3.61 -8.24 15.68
C ALA A 149 -4.61 -9.16 14.95
N ALA A 150 -4.43 -9.37 13.63
CA ALA A 150 -5.27 -10.25 12.83
C ALA A 150 -5.19 -11.73 13.27
N ARG A 151 -4.06 -12.17 13.81
CA ARG A 151 -3.86 -13.53 14.35
C ARG A 151 -4.41 -13.70 15.77
N GLY A 152 -4.97 -12.66 16.39
CA GLY A 152 -5.46 -12.70 17.78
C GLY A 152 -4.35 -12.58 18.83
N GLY A 153 -3.21 -12.03 18.44
CA GLY A 153 -2.00 -11.95 19.27
C GLY A 153 -0.92 -12.94 18.81
N GLU A 154 0.33 -12.64 19.18
CA GLU A 154 1.47 -13.50 18.95
C GLU A 154 2.17 -13.69 20.30
N MET A 155 2.53 -14.92 20.64
CA MET A 155 3.33 -15.19 21.81
C MET A 155 4.72 -14.60 21.58
N VAL A 156 5.03 -13.49 22.25
CA VAL A 156 6.36 -12.86 22.21
C VAL A 156 7.32 -13.71 23.04
N GLY A 157 7.81 -14.78 22.43
CA GLY A 157 8.86 -15.63 22.96
C GLY A 157 9.86 -15.92 21.87
N LEU A 158 11.16 -15.84 22.19
CA LEU A 158 12.21 -16.41 21.35
C LEU A 158 11.85 -17.86 21.04
N ARG A 159 11.45 -18.13 19.79
CA ARG A 159 11.29 -19.51 19.33
C ARG A 159 12.70 -20.10 19.32
N VAL A 160 13.05 -20.86 20.35
CA VAL A 160 14.29 -21.64 20.38
C VAL A 160 14.22 -22.57 19.18
N ILE A 161 14.95 -22.22 18.12
CA ILE A 161 15.31 -23.15 17.05
C ILE A 161 16.10 -24.26 17.75
N LYS A 162 15.45 -25.40 18.02
CA LYS A 162 16.17 -26.62 18.38
C LYS A 162 17.12 -26.89 17.22
N GLY A 163 18.40 -26.61 17.44
CA GLY A 163 19.47 -26.99 16.52
C GLY A 163 19.31 -28.46 16.19
N GLY A 164 19.30 -28.77 14.90
CA GLY A 164 19.12 -30.13 14.40
C GLY A 164 20.15 -31.07 15.03
N GLU A 165 19.66 -32.21 15.49
CA GLU A 165 20.46 -33.39 15.72
C GLU A 165 20.94 -33.90 14.36
N GLN A 166 22.26 -33.89 14.15
CA GLN A 166 23.00 -34.84 13.33
C GLN A 166 24.25 -35.26 14.10
#